data_AF-A0A6M4FG23-F1
#
_entry.id   AF-A0A6M4FG23-F1
#
_cell.length_a   1.000
_cell.length_b   1.000
_cell.length_c   1.000
_cell.angle_alpha   90.00
_cell.angle_beta   90.00
_cell.angle_gamma   90.00
#
_symmetry.space_group_name_H-M   'P 1'
#
loop_
_entity.id
_entity.type
_entity.pdbx_description
1 polymer ?
#
loop_
_entity_poly.entity_id
_entity_poly.type
_entity_poly.pdbx_seq_one_letter_code
_entity_poly.pdbx_strand_id
1 'polypeptide(L)'
;MDRYLTEDRRRKAEGEHLEHPVRVRFTDSELDELQAAAAMQTGGRLAPYLHDLILEAHQARKERHAQMLADLAEGKPLSAESREAATLMLQRMAEIGLMRSVHQQLTA
;
A
#
# COMPACT_ATOMS: atom_id res chain seq x y z
N MET A 1 23.27 27.69 -9.23
CA MET A 1 22.33 27.18 -10.25
C MET A 1 21.71 25.91 -9.70
N ASP A 2 20.59 26.08 -8.99
CA ASP A 2 19.83 24.96 -8.41
C ASP A 2 19.17 24.15 -9.54
N ARG A 3 19.72 22.97 -9.82
CA ARG A 3 19.00 21.96 -10.60
C ARG A 3 17.99 21.32 -9.66
N TYR A 4 16.80 21.92 -9.58
CA TYR A 4 15.62 21.24 -9.06
C TYR A 4 15.50 19.91 -9.81
N LEU A 5 15.60 18.82 -9.05
CA LEU A 5 15.32 17.48 -9.51
C LEU A 5 13.98 17.51 -10.24
N THR A 6 13.94 17.08 -11.49
CA THR A 6 12.69 16.99 -12.27
C THR A 6 11.66 16.25 -11.43
N GLU A 7 10.63 16.96 -10.95
CA GLU A 7 9.59 16.38 -10.10
C GLU A 7 9.05 15.11 -10.76
N ASP A 8 9.13 13.99 -10.04
CA ASP A 8 8.51 12.74 -10.47
C ASP A 8 6.99 12.93 -10.45
N ARG A 9 6.42 13.26 -11.62
CA ARG A 9 4.99 13.47 -11.84
C ARG A 9 4.10 12.30 -11.44
N ARG A 10 4.67 11.13 -11.13
CA ARG A 10 3.92 9.96 -10.64
C ARG A 10 3.60 10.06 -9.14
N ARG A 11 4.21 10.99 -8.42
CA ARG A 11 4.02 11.20 -6.99
C ARG A 11 3.67 12.65 -6.74
N LYS A 12 2.83 12.87 -5.73
CA LYS A 12 2.63 14.21 -5.19
C LYS A 12 3.91 14.69 -4.54
N ALA A 13 4.09 16.01 -4.46
CA ALA A 13 5.18 16.60 -3.72
C ALA A 13 5.10 16.17 -2.23
N GLU A 14 6.24 16.13 -1.57
CA GLU A 14 6.30 15.81 -0.14
C GLU A 14 5.45 16.81 0.66
N GLY A 15 4.63 16.30 1.60
CA GLY A 15 3.66 17.12 2.35
C GLY A 15 2.31 17.36 1.66
N GLU A 16 2.22 17.37 0.32
CA GLU A 16 0.97 17.66 -0.40
C GLU A 16 -0.12 16.60 -0.15
N HIS A 17 0.26 15.38 0.20
CA HIS A 17 -0.68 14.31 0.56
C HIS A 17 -1.45 14.58 1.87
N LEU A 18 -0.95 15.47 2.73
CA LEU A 18 -1.61 15.87 3.98
C LEU A 18 -2.73 16.88 3.71
N GLU A 19 -2.52 17.79 2.77
CA GLU A 19 -3.50 18.83 2.41
C GLU A 19 -4.46 18.37 1.30
N HIS A 20 -4.01 17.47 0.43
CA HIS A 20 -4.76 16.97 -0.71
C HIS A 20 -4.76 15.44 -0.71
N PRO A 21 -5.57 14.81 0.16
CA PRO A 21 -5.66 13.36 0.24
C PRO A 21 -6.10 12.76 -1.10
N VAL A 22 -5.52 11.62 -1.45
CA VAL A 22 -5.93 10.86 -2.64
C VAL A 22 -7.33 10.31 -2.40
N ARG A 23 -8.30 10.76 -3.19
CA ARG A 23 -9.67 10.25 -3.12
C ARG A 23 -9.76 8.93 -3.87
N VAL A 24 -9.87 7.84 -3.13
CA VAL A 24 -10.18 6.51 -3.70
C VAL A 24 -11.60 6.56 -4.25
N ARG A 25 -11.79 6.08 -5.48
CA ARG A 25 -13.11 5.95 -6.10
C ARG A 25 -13.53 4.49 -6.02
N PHE A 26 -14.75 4.28 -5.52
CA PHE A 26 -15.43 2.99 -5.61
C PHE A 26 -16.30 3.01 -6.86
N THR A 27 -16.45 1.84 -7.47
CA THR A 27 -17.53 1.55 -8.41
C THR A 27 -18.87 1.57 -7.68
N ASP A 28 -19.97 1.73 -8.42
CA ASP A 28 -21.31 1.76 -7.83
C ASP A 28 -21.62 0.43 -7.10
N SER A 29 -21.21 -0.71 -7.67
CA SER A 29 -21.40 -2.03 -7.04
C SER A 29 -20.62 -2.17 -5.74
N GLU A 30 -19.36 -1.71 -5.69
CA GLU A 30 -18.57 -1.72 -4.45
C GLU A 30 -19.21 -0.82 -3.39
N LEU A 31 -19.76 0.34 -3.81
CA LEU A 31 -20.42 1.26 -2.90
C LEU A 31 -21.67 0.63 -2.29
N ASP A 32 -22.50 -0.04 -3.11
CA ASP A 32 -23.73 -0.70 -2.66
C ASP A 32 -23.43 -1.79 -1.63
N GLU A 33 -22.40 -2.62 -1.89
CA GLU A 33 -21.94 -3.65 -0.95
C GLU A 33 -21.47 -3.05 0.37
N LEU A 34 -20.64 -1.99 0.31
CA LEU A 34 -20.12 -1.32 1.50
C LEU A 34 -21.23 -0.64 2.30
N GLN A 35 -22.24 -0.06 1.63
CA GLN A 35 -23.39 0.55 2.28
C GLN A 35 -24.28 -0.48 2.96
N ALA A 36 -24.54 -1.61 2.31
CA ALA A 36 -25.30 -2.71 2.90
C ALA A 36 -24.61 -3.25 4.17
N ALA A 37 -23.29 -3.42 4.12
CA ALA A 37 -22.52 -3.87 5.29
C ALA A 37 -22.48 -2.81 6.41
N ALA A 38 -22.30 -1.53 6.07
CA ALA A 38 -22.33 -0.43 7.04
C ALA A 38 -23.70 -0.31 7.72
N ALA A 39 -24.81 -0.56 7.01
CA ALA A 39 -26.15 -0.60 7.58
C ALA A 39 -26.25 -1.61 8.74
N MET A 40 -25.61 -2.76 8.59
CA MET A 40 -25.63 -3.83 9.60
C MET A 40 -24.70 -3.57 10.78
N GLN A 41 -23.52 -2.98 10.55
CA GLN A 41 -22.46 -2.91 11.56
C GLN A 41 -22.36 -1.55 12.27
N THR A 42 -22.61 -0.45 11.56
CA THR A 42 -22.40 0.91 12.09
C THR A 42 -23.66 1.79 12.02
N GLY A 43 -24.80 1.18 11.71
CA GLY A 43 -26.09 1.87 11.54
C GLY A 43 -26.15 2.73 10.27
N GLY A 44 -25.45 2.30 9.21
CA GLY A 44 -25.43 2.97 7.90
C GLY A 44 -24.32 4.01 7.76
N ARG A 45 -23.45 4.17 8.77
CA ARG A 45 -22.36 5.14 8.74
C ARG A 45 -21.15 4.54 8.04
N LEU A 46 -20.98 4.91 6.77
CA LEU A 46 -19.93 4.37 5.91
C LEU A 46 -18.51 4.71 6.39
N ALA A 47 -18.25 5.95 6.80
CA ALA A 47 -16.90 6.37 7.20
C ALA A 47 -16.36 5.60 8.45
N PRO A 48 -17.12 5.44 9.54
CA PRO A 48 -16.71 4.57 10.65
C PRO A 48 -16.47 3.12 10.22
N TYR A 49 -17.36 2.57 9.39
CA TYR A 49 -17.22 1.19 8.90
C TYR A 49 -15.91 0.99 8.10
N LEU A 50 -15.63 1.91 7.17
CA LEU A 50 -14.40 1.87 6.38
C LEU A 50 -13.14 2.07 7.23
N HIS A 51 -13.21 2.94 8.24
CA HIS A 51 -12.10 3.16 9.17
C HIS A 51 -11.74 1.86 9.90
N ASP A 52 -12.74 1.17 10.45
CA ASP A 52 -12.53 -0.06 11.20
C ASP A 52 -11.99 -1.18 10.30
N LEU A 53 -12.58 -1.36 9.11
CA LEU A 53 -12.08 -2.30 8.10
C LEU A 53 -10.62 -2.05 7.73
N ILE A 54 -10.21 -0.79 7.56
CA ILE A 54 -8.83 -0.44 7.19
C ILE A 54 -7.87 -0.84 8.32
N LEU A 55 -8.25 -0.59 9.58
CA LEU A 55 -7.42 -0.95 10.73
C LEU A 55 -7.29 -2.48 10.87
N GLU A 56 -8.39 -3.20 10.72
CA GLU A 56 -8.39 -4.67 10.75
C GLU A 56 -7.52 -5.26 9.63
N ALA A 57 -7.72 -4.78 8.40
CA ALA A 57 -6.94 -5.23 7.25
C ALA A 57 -5.45 -4.90 7.41
N HIS A 58 -5.12 -3.74 7.99
CA HIS A 58 -3.74 -3.35 8.26
C HIS A 58 -3.09 -4.27 9.31
N GLN A 59 -3.79 -4.56 10.40
CA GLN A 59 -3.29 -5.44 11.44
C GLN A 59 -3.10 -6.88 10.94
N ALA A 60 -4.08 -7.43 10.23
CA ALA A 60 -3.98 -8.75 9.59
C ALA A 60 -2.82 -8.82 8.58
N ARG A 61 -2.54 -7.74 7.85
CA ARG A 61 -1.37 -7.68 6.95
C ARG A 61 -0.06 -7.66 7.73
N LYS A 62 0.02 -6.93 8.85
CA LYS A 62 1.21 -6.93 9.72
C LYS A 62 1.50 -8.31 10.29
N GLU A 63 0.47 -9.01 10.77
CA GLU A 63 0.60 -10.36 11.31
C GLU A 63 1.08 -11.36 10.25
N ARG A 64 0.49 -11.31 9.04
CA ARG A 64 0.97 -12.14 7.91
C ARG A 64 2.43 -11.86 7.56
N HIS A 65 2.85 -10.59 7.57
CA HIS A 65 4.25 -10.27 7.32
C HIS A 65 5.17 -10.76 8.44
N ALA A 66 4.77 -10.61 9.70
CA ALA A 66 5.55 -11.10 10.84
C ALA A 66 5.71 -12.62 10.78
N GLN A 67 4.64 -13.35 10.46
CA GLN A 67 4.68 -14.80 10.30
C GLN A 67 5.59 -15.21 9.14
N MET A 68 5.48 -14.55 7.98
CA MET A 68 6.35 -14.80 6.83
C MET A 68 7.83 -14.62 7.20
N LEU A 69 8.17 -13.58 7.96
CA LEU A 69 9.55 -13.34 8.41
C LEU A 69 10.02 -14.40 9.40
N ALA A 70 9.15 -14.84 10.31
CA ALA A 70 9.46 -15.93 11.24
C ALA A 70 9.72 -17.25 10.48
N ASP A 71 8.86 -17.59 9.51
CA ASP A 71 9.02 -18.79 8.68
C ASP A 71 10.35 -18.76 7.91
N LEU A 72 10.73 -17.61 7.34
CA LEU A 72 12.01 -17.42 6.67
C LEU A 72 13.20 -17.57 7.63
N ALA A 73 13.11 -16.99 8.83
CA ALA A 73 14.17 -17.07 9.84
C ALA A 73 14.39 -18.52 10.32
N GLU A 74 13.33 -19.31 10.39
CA GLU A 74 13.36 -20.72 10.77
C GLU A 74 13.69 -21.66 9.60
N GLY A 75 13.89 -21.13 8.38
CA GLY A 75 14.16 -21.92 7.18
C GLY A 75 12.96 -22.76 6.71
N LYS A 76 11.75 -22.44 7.17
CA LYS A 76 10.52 -23.12 6.76
C LYS A 76 10.15 -22.73 5.32
N PRO A 77 9.53 -23.65 4.57
CA PRO A 77 9.02 -23.31 3.26
C PRO A 77 7.89 -22.28 3.38
N LEU A 78 7.99 -21.19 2.63
CA LEU A 78 6.92 -20.20 2.54
C LEU A 78 5.65 -20.79 1.90
N SER A 79 4.51 -20.40 2.45
CA SER A 79 3.20 -20.61 1.81
C SER A 79 3.15 -19.93 0.43
N ALA A 80 2.21 -20.33 -0.43
CA ALA A 80 2.04 -19.72 -1.75
C ALA A 80 1.75 -18.21 -1.64
N GLU A 81 0.86 -17.81 -0.74
CA GLU A 81 0.51 -16.40 -0.49
C GLU A 81 1.71 -15.60 0.03
N SER A 82 2.48 -16.15 0.99
CA SER A 82 3.69 -15.52 1.52
C SER A 82 4.77 -15.37 0.45
N ARG A 83 4.90 -16.36 -0.44
CA ARG A 83 5.87 -16.31 -1.55
C ARG A 83 5.51 -15.23 -2.56
N GLU A 84 4.24 -15.09 -2.90
CA GLU A 84 3.74 -14.02 -3.77
C GLU A 84 3.99 -12.64 -3.14
N ALA A 85 3.65 -12.47 -1.86
CA ALA A 85 3.89 -11.24 -1.12
C ALA A 85 5.40 -10.88 -1.09
N ALA A 86 6.27 -11.84 -0.79
CA ALA A 86 7.73 -11.64 -0.82
C ALA A 86 8.23 -11.27 -2.23
N THR A 87 7.69 -11.89 -3.28
CA THR A 87 8.04 -11.59 -4.67
C THR A 87 7.66 -10.16 -5.03
N LEU A 88 6.45 -9.71 -4.68
CA LEU A 88 6.00 -8.32 -4.90
C LEU A 88 6.87 -7.31 -4.14
N MET A 89 7.27 -7.63 -2.90
CA MET A 89 8.19 -6.78 -2.13
C MET A 89 9.55 -6.67 -2.81
N LEU A 90 10.14 -7.78 -3.25
CA LEU A 90 11.42 -7.79 -3.96
C LEU A 90 11.35 -7.05 -5.29
N GLN A 91 10.26 -7.21 -6.06
CA GLN A 91 10.03 -6.46 -7.30
C GLN A 91 9.97 -4.96 -7.04
N ARG A 92 9.21 -4.51 -6.05
CA ARG A 92 9.17 -3.08 -5.67
C ARG A 92 10.52 -2.55 -5.21
N MET A 93 11.28 -3.33 -4.44
CA MET A 93 12.63 -2.94 -4.01
C MET A 93 13.58 -2.83 -5.21
N ALA A 94 13.50 -3.76 -6.16
CA ALA A 94 14.28 -3.73 -7.39
C ALA A 94 13.91 -2.52 -8.26
N GLU A 95 12.63 -2.20 -8.42
CA GLU A 95 12.18 -0.99 -9.13
C GLU A 95 12.72 0.28 -8.49
N ILE A 96 12.66 0.41 -7.17
CA ILE A 96 13.21 1.57 -6.45
C ILE A 96 14.72 1.64 -6.63
N GLY A 97 15.43 0.52 -6.53
CA GLY A 97 16.87 0.45 -6.76
C GLY A 97 17.26 0.86 -8.18
N LEU A 98 16.52 0.38 -9.18
CA LEU A 98 16.72 0.69 -10.59
C LEU A 98 16.43 2.15 -10.92
N MET A 99 15.37 2.73 -10.35
CA MET A 99 15.09 4.16 -10.47
C MET A 99 16.23 5.01 -9.88
N ARG A 100 16.79 4.60 -8.73
CA ARG A 100 17.92 5.30 -8.11
C ARG A 100 19.20 5.20 -8.95
N SER A 101 19.49 4.06 -9.55
CA SER A 101 20.70 3.89 -10.39
C SER A 101 20.60 4.67 -11.71
N VAL A 102 19.43 4.67 -12.37
CA VAL A 102 19.19 5.48 -13.57
C VAL A 102 19.31 6.97 -13.24
N HIS A 103 18.82 7.38 -12.08
CA HIS A 103 18.94 8.77 -11.64
C HIS A 103 20.40 9.19 -11.44
N GLN A 104 21.23 8.33 -10.82
CA GLN A 104 22.67 8.60 -10.68
C GLN A 104 23.39 8.71 -12.03
N GLN A 105 22.99 7.92 -13.03
CA GLN A 105 23.56 7.98 -14.38
C GLN A 105 23.16 9.22 -15.18
N LEU A 106 21.98 9.80 -14.93
CA LEU A 106 21.51 11.02 -15.60
C LEU A 106 22.11 12.31 -15.00
N THR A 107 22.62 12.24 -13.78
CA THR A 107 23.24 13.37 -13.08
C THR A 107 24.76 13.46 -13.22
N ALA A 108 25.41 12.41 -13.73
CA ALA A 108 26.86 12.35 -14.02
C ALA A 108 27.17 12.88 -15.43
#